data_AF-A0A7S1RAW4-F1
#
_entry.id   AF-A0A7S1RAW4-F1
#
_cell.length_a   1.000
_cell.length_b   1.000
_cell.length_c   1.000
_cell.angle_alpha   90.00
_cell.angle_beta   90.00
_cell.angle_gamma   90.00
#
_symmetry.space_group_name_H-M   'P 1'
#
loop_
_entity.id
_entity.type
_entity.pdbx_description
1 polymer ?
#
loop_
_entity_poly.entity_id
_entity_poly.type
_entity_poly.pdbx_seq_one_letter_code
_entity_poly.pdbx_strand_id
1 'polypeptide(L)'
;GNFNCMVMEHLGRSLEDRVQQCDGTFTVQTTVLVAEQILRRIEYLHSKGIIHRDIKPENFMFGPKEKQHHLYLIDFGLSKRYWDRRHVPIKTKLNLTGTARYASLNAHRGVEQSRRDDLEAI
;
A
#
# COMPACT_ATOMS: atom_id res chain seq x y z
N GLY A 1 30.63 -10.81 8.41
CA GLY A 1 29.66 -10.14 7.53
C GLY A 1 28.30 -10.63 7.91
N ASN A 2 27.43 -9.75 8.44
CA ASN A 2 26.12 -10.14 8.95
C ASN A 2 25.06 -9.55 8.02
N PHE A 3 24.38 -10.41 7.28
CA PHE A 3 23.23 -10.04 6.46
C PHE A 3 21.94 -10.49 7.16
N ASN A 4 20.91 -9.65 7.11
CA ASN A 4 19.56 -10.05 7.46
C ASN A 4 18.86 -10.52 6.18
N CYS A 5 18.46 -11.79 6.13
CA CYS A 5 17.80 -12.37 4.97
C CYS A 5 16.34 -12.71 5.32
N MET A 6 15.41 -12.33 4.45
CA MET A 6 14.00 -12.69 4.53
C MET A 6 13.60 -13.45 3.26
N VAL A 7 13.14 -14.69 3.42
CA VAL A 7 12.64 -15.53 2.31
C VAL A 7 11.12 -15.47 2.31
N MET A 8 10.52 -15.18 1.16
CA MET A 8 9.07 -14.99 1.00
C MET A 8 8.56 -15.66 -0.28
N GLU A 9 7.24 -15.73 -0.43
CA GLU A 9 6.60 -16.19 -1.66
C GLU A 9 7.05 -15.34 -2.86
N HIS A 10 7.41 -15.99 -3.96
CA HIS A 10 7.76 -15.31 -5.21
C HIS A 10 6.49 -14.88 -5.95
N LEU A 11 6.29 -13.58 -6.10
CA LEU A 11 5.13 -12.99 -6.78
C LEU A 11 5.42 -12.67 -8.25
N GLY A 12 4.38 -12.31 -8.99
CA GLY A 12 4.45 -11.84 -10.37
C GLY A 12 4.86 -10.38 -10.48
N ARG A 13 4.43 -9.71 -11.55
CA ARG A 13 4.72 -8.29 -11.80
C ARG A 13 3.94 -7.36 -10.87
N SER A 14 4.46 -6.16 -10.64
CA SER A 14 3.75 -5.11 -9.90
C SER A 14 2.58 -4.53 -10.71
N LEU A 15 1.72 -3.74 -10.06
CA LEU A 15 0.66 -3.00 -10.71
C LEU A 15 1.24 -1.92 -11.64
N GLU A 16 2.31 -1.23 -11.22
CA GLU A 16 3.04 -0.26 -12.05
C GLU A 16 3.50 -0.91 -13.38
N ASP A 17 4.14 -2.08 -13.29
CA ASP A 17 4.62 -2.81 -14.48
C ASP A 17 3.47 -3.14 -15.45
N ARG A 18 2.30 -3.49 -14.91
CA ARG A 18 1.12 -3.82 -15.70
C ARG A 18 0.51 -2.57 -16.35
N VAL A 19 0.45 -1.45 -15.63
CA VAL A 19 0.00 -0.16 -16.18
C VAL A 19 0.91 0.26 -17.34
N GLN A 20 2.23 0.13 -17.16
CA GLN A 20 3.21 0.48 -18.19
C GLN A 20 3.09 -0.41 -19.45
N GLN A 21 2.74 -1.69 -19.30
CA GLN A 21 2.46 -2.59 -20.44
C GLN A 21 1.20 -2.21 -21.22
N CYS A 22 0.31 -1.41 -20.63
CA CYS A 22 -0.91 -0.92 -21.26
C CYS A 22 -0.76 0.55 -21.68
N ASP A 23 0.44 0.95 -22.11
CA ASP A 23 0.77 2.33 -22.53
C ASP A 23 0.43 3.38 -21.46
N GLY A 24 0.55 2.99 -20.18
CA GLY A 24 0.34 3.87 -19.04
C GLY A 24 -1.12 4.03 -18.61
N THR A 25 -2.08 3.34 -19.24
CA THR A 25 -3.51 3.53 -18.94
C THR A 25 -4.27 2.22 -18.89
N PHE A 26 -5.14 2.07 -17.88
CA PHE A 26 -6.12 0.99 -17.84
C PHE A 26 -7.50 1.46 -18.31
N THR A 27 -8.29 0.50 -18.80
CA THR A 27 -9.72 0.73 -19.02
C THR A 27 -10.44 0.91 -17.69
N VAL A 28 -11.57 1.60 -17.69
CA VAL A 28 -12.41 1.78 -16.49
C VAL A 28 -12.76 0.45 -15.85
N GLN A 29 -13.08 -0.57 -16.65
CA GLN A 29 -13.41 -1.91 -16.15
C GLN A 29 -12.23 -2.52 -15.37
N THR A 30 -11.01 -2.47 -15.92
CA THR A 30 -9.82 -2.96 -15.23
C THR A 30 -9.52 -2.15 -13.97
N THR A 31 -9.64 -0.82 -14.04
CA THR A 31 -9.42 0.06 -12.89
C THR A 31 -10.37 -0.28 -11.73
N VAL A 32 -11.66 -0.50 -12.00
CA VAL A 32 -12.64 -0.87 -10.96
C VAL A 32 -12.31 -2.23 -10.33
N LEU A 33 -11.96 -3.23 -11.14
CA LEU A 33 -11.59 -4.57 -10.65
C LEU A 33 -10.32 -4.53 -9.78
N VAL A 34 -9.34 -3.71 -10.15
CA VAL A 34 -8.12 -3.50 -9.37
C VAL A 34 -8.42 -2.76 -8.06
N ALA A 35 -9.17 -1.65 -8.13
CA ALA A 35 -9.54 -0.84 -6.98
C ALA A 35 -10.28 -1.64 -5.92
N GLU A 36 -11.22 -2.51 -6.33
CA GLU A 36 -11.91 -3.42 -5.41
C GLU A 36 -10.93 -4.31 -4.62
N GLN A 37 -9.92 -4.88 -5.30
CA GLN A 37 -8.93 -5.70 -4.62
C GLN A 37 -8.02 -4.89 -3.70
N ILE A 38 -7.56 -3.71 -4.12
CA ILE A 38 -6.75 -2.79 -3.30
C ILE A 38 -7.49 -2.44 -2.01
N LEU A 39 -8.76 -2.03 -2.11
CA LEU A 39 -9.60 -1.70 -0.97
C LEU A 39 -9.74 -2.87 0.00
N ARG A 40 -9.96 -4.09 -0.49
CA ARG A 40 -10.02 -5.30 0.35
C ARG A 40 -8.69 -5.58 1.09
N ARG A 41 -7.54 -5.32 0.47
CA ARG A 41 -6.22 -5.50 1.13
C ARG A 41 -6.01 -4.47 2.23
N ILE A 42 -6.35 -3.22 1.95
CA ILE A 42 -6.22 -2.11 2.90
C ILE A 42 -7.19 -2.28 4.06
N GLU A 43 -8.44 -2.64 3.78
CA GLU A 43 -9.45 -2.97 4.80
C GLU A 43 -8.96 -4.09 5.72
N TYR A 44 -8.45 -5.19 5.16
CA TYR A 44 -7.89 -6.29 5.94
C TYR A 44 -6.71 -5.83 6.82
N LEU A 45 -5.78 -5.05 6.28
CA LEU A 45 -4.65 -4.52 7.04
C LEU A 45 -5.13 -3.64 8.20
N HIS A 46 -6.10 -2.76 7.92
CA HIS A 46 -6.71 -1.87 8.90
C HIS A 46 -7.45 -2.66 9.99
N SER A 47 -8.07 -3.79 9.63
CA SER A 47 -8.75 -4.69 10.58
C SER A 47 -7.76 -5.36 11.55
N LYS A 48 -6.47 -5.41 11.21
CA LYS A 48 -5.38 -5.85 12.10
C LYS A 48 -4.78 -4.71 12.94
N GLY A 49 -5.34 -3.50 12.85
CA GLY A 49 -4.88 -2.32 13.59
C GLY A 49 -3.62 -1.68 13.01
N ILE A 50 -3.28 -1.97 11.75
CA ILE A 50 -2.08 -1.51 11.05
C ILE A 50 -2.47 -0.58 9.90
N ILE A 51 -1.65 0.44 9.63
CA ILE A 51 -1.66 1.25 8.41
C ILE A 51 -0.38 1.00 7.62
N HIS A 52 -0.45 1.10 6.29
CA HIS A 52 0.67 0.82 5.40
C HIS A 52 1.66 1.98 5.32
N ARG A 53 1.16 3.21 5.15
CA ARG A 53 1.91 4.47 4.99
C ARG A 53 2.77 4.61 3.72
N ASP A 54 2.68 3.66 2.80
CA ASP A 54 3.34 3.73 1.48
C ASP A 54 2.51 2.99 0.42
N ILE A 55 1.25 3.41 0.27
CA ILE A 55 0.35 2.89 -0.76
C ILE A 55 0.78 3.48 -2.11
N LYS A 56 1.10 2.59 -3.05
CA LYS A 56 1.54 2.93 -4.41
C LYS A 56 1.50 1.71 -5.33
N PRO A 57 1.40 1.87 -6.66
CA PRO A 57 1.29 0.75 -7.61
C PRO A 57 2.43 -0.28 -7.51
N GLU A 58 3.63 0.14 -7.14
CA GLU A 58 4.81 -0.73 -6.99
C GLU A 58 4.65 -1.73 -5.82
N ASN A 59 3.90 -1.35 -4.78
CA ASN A 59 3.66 -2.18 -3.59
C ASN A 59 2.46 -3.12 -3.75
N PHE A 60 1.82 -3.12 -4.91
CA PHE A 60 0.80 -4.10 -5.27
C PHE A 60 1.33 -5.04 -6.33
N MET A 61 1.42 -6.33 -6.02
CA MET A 61 1.93 -7.34 -6.94
C MET A 61 0.87 -8.37 -7.31
N PHE A 62 0.88 -8.84 -8.55
CA PHE A 62 0.02 -9.95 -8.97
C PHE A 62 0.61 -11.29 -8.50
N GLY A 63 -0.24 -12.26 -8.19
CA GLY A 63 0.19 -13.61 -7.84
C GLY A 63 0.85 -14.36 -9.01
N PRO A 64 1.58 -15.46 -8.75
CA PRO A 64 2.16 -16.30 -9.79
C PRO A 64 1.11 -17.21 -10.46
N LYS A 65 1.34 -17.58 -11.72
CA LYS A 65 0.60 -18.62 -12.47
C LYS A 65 -0.93 -18.52 -12.30
N GLU A 66 -1.54 -19.50 -11.62
CA GLU A 66 -2.98 -19.62 -11.38
C GLU A 66 -3.57 -18.45 -10.57
N LYS A 67 -2.73 -17.70 -9.85
CA LYS A 67 -3.13 -16.52 -9.06
C LYS A 67 -2.79 -15.20 -9.76
N GLN A 68 -2.56 -15.19 -11.07
CA GLN A 68 -2.19 -13.99 -11.83
C GLN A 68 -3.21 -12.84 -11.77
N HIS A 69 -4.46 -13.11 -11.37
CA HIS A 69 -5.51 -12.10 -11.18
C HIS A 69 -5.67 -11.64 -9.73
N HIS A 70 -4.95 -12.26 -8.79
CA HIS A 70 -4.97 -11.86 -7.38
C HIS A 70 -3.90 -10.81 -7.10
N LEU A 71 -4.32 -9.68 -6.53
CA LEU A 71 -3.42 -8.64 -6.08
C LEU A 71 -2.95 -8.89 -4.64
N TYR A 72 -1.68 -8.68 -4.36
CA TYR A 72 -1.03 -8.81 -3.07
C TYR A 72 -0.47 -7.45 -2.67
N LEU A 73 -0.59 -7.10 -1.39
CA LEU A 73 0.07 -5.93 -0.81
C LEU A 73 1.39 -6.38 -0.19
N ILE A 74 2.48 -5.70 -0.54
CA ILE A 74 3.84 -5.99 -0.08
C ILE A 74 4.50 -4.74 0.54
N ASP A 75 5.72 -4.92 1.05
CA ASP A 75 6.56 -3.87 1.65
C ASP A 75 5.95 -3.16 2.86
N PHE A 76 5.93 -3.90 3.97
CA PHE A 76 5.51 -3.38 5.26
C PHE A 76 6.62 -2.59 5.99
N GLY A 77 7.71 -2.20 5.30
CA GLY A 77 8.87 -1.55 5.93
C GLY A 77 8.54 -0.21 6.59
N LEU A 78 7.53 0.50 6.06
CA LEU A 78 7.00 1.74 6.64
C LEU A 78 5.69 1.55 7.41
N SER A 79 5.16 0.33 7.52
CA SER A 79 3.89 0.10 8.21
C SER A 79 3.96 0.45 9.69
N LYS A 80 2.82 0.80 10.27
CA LYS A 80 2.72 1.21 11.68
C LYS A 80 1.38 0.82 12.29
N ARG A 81 1.39 0.50 13.58
CA ARG A 81 0.16 0.27 14.34
C ARG A 81 -0.56 1.60 14.61
N TYR A 82 -1.81 1.73 14.15
CA TYR A 82 -2.67 2.90 14.43
C TYR A 82 -3.68 2.62 15.56
N TRP A 83 -3.92 1.35 15.85
CA TRP A 83 -4.90 0.91 16.85
C TRP A 83 -4.36 -0.22 17.74
N ASP A 84 -4.42 0.00 19.05
CA ASP A 84 -4.24 -1.04 20.07
C ASP A 84 -5.09 -0.69 21.30
N ARG A 85 -6.31 -1.26 21.37
CA ARG A 85 -7.38 -0.91 22.34
C ARG A 85 -7.85 0.56 22.31
N ARG A 86 -7.08 1.45 21.71
CA ARG A 86 -7.35 2.86 21.44
C ARG A 86 -6.60 3.31 20.18
N HIS A 87 -7.09 4.37 19.55
CA HIS A 87 -6.43 4.99 18.41
C HIS A 87 -5.15 5.72 18.86
N VAL A 88 -4.12 5.76 18.01
CA VAL A 88 -2.91 6.56 18.25
C VAL A 88 -3.26 8.05 18.42
N PRO A 89 -2.56 8.77 19.31
CA PRO A 89 -2.77 10.20 19.46
C PRO A 89 -2.30 10.95 18.20
N ILE A 90 -2.90 12.11 17.94
CA ILE A 90 -2.46 13.00 16.87
C ILE A 90 -1.06 13.52 17.22
N LYS A 91 -0.14 13.42 16.26
CA LYS A 91 1.17 14.07 16.30
C LYS A 91 1.32 14.97 15.08
N THR A 92 2.13 16.00 15.21
CA THR A 92 2.43 16.98 14.16
C THR A 92 3.93 17.18 14.05
N LYS A 93 4.39 17.90 13.03
CA LYS A 93 5.83 18.16 12.77
C LYS A 93 6.63 16.88 12.53
N LEU A 94 5.98 15.87 11.95
CA LEU A 94 6.63 14.65 11.48
C LEU A 94 7.28 14.88 10.11
N ASN A 95 8.34 14.14 9.81
CA ASN A 95 8.89 14.09 8.47
C ASN A 95 7.94 13.36 7.53
N LEU A 96 7.93 13.76 6.25
CA LEU A 96 7.24 13.02 5.21
C LEU A 96 7.73 11.56 5.21
N THR A 97 6.79 10.63 5.32
CA THR A 97 7.04 9.19 5.29
C THR A 97 6.22 8.59 4.17
N GLY A 98 6.85 7.75 3.34
CA GLY A 98 6.26 7.19 2.13
C GLY A 98 6.67 7.94 0.87
N THR A 99 6.14 7.50 -0.27
CA THR A 99 6.47 8.03 -1.60
C THR A 99 5.72 9.33 -1.86
N ALA A 100 6.44 10.43 -2.07
CA ALA A 100 5.87 11.79 -2.13
C ALA A 100 4.73 11.97 -3.16
N ARG A 101 4.78 11.26 -4.29
CA ARG A 101 3.75 11.30 -5.35
C ARG A 101 2.37 10.83 -4.86
N TYR A 102 2.35 9.82 -4.01
CA TYR A 102 1.12 9.16 -3.53
C TYR A 102 0.77 9.54 -2.08
N ALA A 103 1.63 10.34 -1.42
CA ALA A 103 1.44 10.72 -0.04
C ALA A 103 0.24 11.66 0.15
N SER A 104 -0.56 11.40 1.19
CA SER A 104 -1.71 12.24 1.56
C SER A 104 -1.31 13.67 1.91
N LEU A 105 -2.27 14.60 1.83
CA LEU A 105 -2.07 15.99 2.25
C LEU A 105 -1.64 16.09 3.72
N ASN A 106 -2.12 15.19 4.60
CA ASN A 106 -1.70 15.16 5.99
C ASN A 106 -0.25 14.70 6.14
N ALA A 107 0.18 13.72 5.34
CA ALA A 107 1.57 13.26 5.33
C ALA A 107 2.51 14.39 4.90
N HIS A 108 2.15 15.16 3.86
CA HIS A 108 2.89 16.37 3.44
C HIS A 108 2.92 17.45 4.52
N ARG A 109 1.86 17.60 5.30
CA ARG A 109 1.77 18.53 6.44
C ARG A 109 2.47 18.03 7.72
N GLY A 110 3.09 16.85 7.67
CA GLY A 110 3.77 16.26 8.83
C GLY A 110 2.82 15.89 9.97
N VAL A 111 1.57 15.53 9.65
CA VAL A 111 0.57 15.02 10.60
C VAL A 111 0.64 13.50 10.67
N GLU A 112 0.43 12.94 11.86
CA GLU A 112 0.38 11.49 12.09
C GLU A 112 -0.63 10.83 11.14
N GLN A 113 -0.12 9.91 10.32
CA GLN A 113 -0.93 9.17 9.37
C GLN A 113 -1.87 8.19 10.09
N SER A 114 -3.01 7.95 9.48
CA SER A 114 -4.09 7.09 9.94
C SER A 114 -4.74 6.39 8.75
N ARG A 115 -5.81 5.63 8.99
CA ARG A 115 -6.51 4.88 7.92
C ARG A 115 -6.92 5.73 6.72
N ARG A 116 -7.32 6.99 6.96
CA ARG A 116 -7.74 7.91 5.88
C ARG A 116 -6.62 8.22 4.92
N ASP A 117 -5.38 8.19 5.40
CA ASP A 117 -4.20 8.55 4.62
C ASP A 117 -3.80 7.42 3.67
N ASP A 118 -3.98 6.15 4.08
CA ASP A 118 -3.86 5.00 3.18
C ASP A 118 -4.96 5.02 2.09
N LEU A 119 -6.17 5.49 2.41
CA LEU A 119 -7.28 5.56 1.44
C LEU A 119 -7.15 6.73 0.46
N GLU A 120 -6.62 7.87 0.90
CA GLU A 120 -6.35 9.03 0.02
C GLU A 120 -5.24 8.73 -1.00
N ALA A 121 -4.35 7.80 -0.68
CA ALA A 121 -3.24 7.39 -1.52
C ALA A 121 -3.61 6.35 -2.61
N ILE A 122 -4.84 5.80 -2.59
CA ILE A 122 -5.37 4.87 -3.62
C ILE A 122 -5.73 5.66 -4.88
#